data_AF-A0AAQ1HTL9-F1
#
_entry.id   AF-A0AAQ1HTL9-F1
#
_cell.length_a   1.000
_cell.length_b   1.000
_cell.length_c   1.000
_cell.angle_alpha   90.00
_cell.angle_beta   90.00
_cell.angle_gamma   90.00
#
_symmetry.space_group_name_H-M   'P 1'
#
loop_
_entity.id
_entity.type
_entity.pdbx_description
1 polymer ?
#
loop_
_entity_poly.entity_id
_entity_poly.type
_entity_poly.pdbx_seq_one_letter_code
_entity_poly.pdbx_strand_id
1 'polypeptide(L)' 'MKVEEPFSPAPEDETYYLSLERFAELLGMSDQPEVLEEWIANGKLPTRVIAGHRLVDLRAFLRSDGKPKP' A
#
# COMPACT_ATOMS: atom_id res chain seq x y z
N MET A 1 -4.77 -14.17 -33.83
CA MET A 1 -5.78 -13.73 -32.85
C MET A 1 -5.02 -13.18 -31.66
N LYS A 2 -5.21 -11.90 -31.32
CA LYS A 2 -4.59 -11.30 -30.14
C LYS A 2 -5.45 -11.75 -28.96
N VAL A 3 -4.92 -12.66 -28.14
CA VAL A 3 -5.58 -13.05 -26.89
C VAL A 3 -5.51 -11.82 -26.00
N GLU A 4 -6.64 -11.14 -25.82
CA GLU A 4 -6.75 -10.12 -24.78
C GLU A 4 -6.78 -10.89 -23.46
N GLU A 5 -5.70 -10.79 -22.69
CA GLU A 5 -5.69 -11.28 -21.32
C GLU A 5 -6.80 -10.54 -20.55
N PRO A 6 -7.68 -11.26 -19.82
CA PRO A 6 -8.71 -10.62 -19.04
C PRO A 6 -8.04 -9.76 -17.97
N PHE A 7 -8.42 -8.48 -17.92
CA PHE A 7 -8.05 -7.59 -16.82
C PHE A 7 -8.45 -8.26 -15.50
N SER A 8 -7.47 -8.58 -14.66
CA SER A 8 -7.69 -9.15 -13.33
C SER A 8 -7.49 -8.04 -12.31
N PRO A 9 -8.56 -7.51 -11.69
CA PRO A 9 -8.46 -6.44 -10.68
C PRO A 9 -7.94 -6.93 -9.32
N ALA A 10 -7.32 -8.11 -9.25
CA ALA A 10 -6.88 -8.70 -8.00
C ALA A 10 -5.64 -7.94 -7.46
N PRO A 11 -5.71 -7.35 -6.24
CA PRO A 11 -4.60 -6.60 -5.62
C PRO A 11 -3.29 -7.38 -5.48
N GLU A 12 -3.36 -8.71 -5.43
CA GLU A 12 -2.19 -9.58 -5.40
C GLU A 12 -1.42 -9.67 -6.74
N ASP A 13 -2.08 -9.40 -7.86
CA ASP A 13 -1.56 -9.59 -9.22
C ASP A 13 -1.00 -8.29 -9.83
N GLU A 14 -1.55 -7.13 -9.44
CA GLU A 14 -1.10 -5.81 -9.88
C GLU A 14 -0.57 -4.97 -8.70
N THR A 15 0.41 -4.09 -8.95
CA THR A 15 0.92 -3.21 -7.89
C THR A 15 0.05 -1.95 -7.79
N TYR A 16 -0.82 -1.90 -6.78
CA TYR A 16 -1.64 -0.73 -6.48
C TYR A 16 -0.95 0.20 -5.49
N TYR A 17 -1.06 1.50 -5.75
CA TYR A 17 -0.52 2.55 -4.89
C TYR A 17 -1.65 3.41 -4.34
N LEU A 18 -1.62 3.69 -3.05
CA LEU A 18 -2.57 4.59 -2.38
C LEU A 18 -1.85 5.81 -1.80
N SER A 19 -2.51 6.96 -1.79
CA SER A 19 -2.07 8.06 -0.94
C SER A 19 -2.15 7.64 0.53
N LEU A 20 -1.33 8.26 1.39
CA LEU A 20 -1.40 8.03 2.84
C LEU A 20 -2.78 8.38 3.40
N GLU A 21 -3.39 9.46 2.91
CA GLU A 21 -4.74 9.88 3.27
C GLU A 21 -5.77 8.79 2.97
N ARG A 22 -5.79 8.27 1.73
CA ARG A 22 -6.74 7.23 1.34
C ARG A 22 -6.51 5.92 2.10
N PHE A 23 -5.25 5.59 2.37
CA PHE A 23 -4.91 4.43 3.19
C PHE A 23 -5.43 4.59 4.64
N ALA A 24 -5.27 5.77 5.24
CA ALA A 24 -5.79 6.09 6.57
C ALA A 24 -7.31 5.95 6.65
N GLU A 25 -8.03 6.48 5.65
CA GLU A 25 -9.49 6.36 5.56
C GLU A 25 -9.96 4.92 5.55
N LEU A 26 -9.30 4.05 4.78
CA LEU A 26 -9.66 2.64 4.66
C LEU A 26 -9.43 1.86 5.97
N LEU A 27 -8.49 2.31 6.80
CA LEU A 27 -8.23 1.73 8.13
C LEU A 27 -9.07 2.37 9.25
N GLY A 28 -9.84 3.43 8.94
CA GLY A 28 -10.54 4.21 9.97
C GLY A 28 -9.59 5.00 10.88
N MET A 29 -8.44 5.41 10.36
CA MET A 29 -7.34 6.08 11.09
C MET A 29 -7.06 7.50 10.57
N SER A 30 -8.02 8.13 9.89
CA SER A 30 -7.86 9.47 9.33
C SER A 30 -7.52 10.55 10.37
N ASP A 31 -7.84 10.30 11.65
CA ASP A 31 -7.57 11.20 12.78
C ASP A 31 -6.22 10.94 13.47
N GLN A 32 -5.46 9.93 13.04
CA GLN A 32 -4.21 9.48 13.67
C GLN A 32 -3.05 9.39 12.66
N PRO A 33 -2.70 10.48 11.95
CA PRO A 33 -1.65 10.48 10.94
C PRO A 33 -0.27 10.09 11.51
N GLU A 34 0.00 10.36 12.79
CA GLU A 34 1.25 10.03 13.47
C GLU A 34 1.51 8.52 13.53
N VAL A 35 0.47 7.69 13.58
CA VAL A 35 0.61 6.23 13.62
C VAL A 35 1.14 5.72 12.28
N LEU A 36 0.66 6.28 11.17
CA LEU A 36 1.16 5.93 9.84
C LEU A 36 2.62 6.37 9.65
N GLU A 37 2.98 7.56 10.13
CA GLU A 37 4.39 8.02 10.09
C GLU A 37 5.29 7.12 10.94
N GLU A 38 4.85 6.68 12.12
CA GLU A 38 5.58 5.72 12.93
C GLU A 38 5.75 4.37 12.21
N TRP A 39 4.73 3.88 11.52
CA TRP A 39 4.83 2.65 10.75
C TRP A 39 5.81 2.78 9.58
N ILE A 40 5.86 3.94 8.93
CA ILE A 40 6.84 4.19 7.87
C ILE A 40 8.25 4.27 8.45
N ALA A 41 8.45 5.01 9.54
CA ALA A 41 9.75 5.16 10.20
C ALA A 41 10.31 3.81 10.65
N ASN A 42 9.44 2.90 11.11
CA ASN A 42 9.80 1.55 11.55
C ASN A 42 9.80 0.50 10.42
N GLY A 43 9.60 0.90 9.15
CA GLY A 43 9.60 -0.01 8.00
C GLY A 43 8.43 -0.98 7.94
N LYS A 44 7.37 -0.76 8.73
CA LYS A 44 6.16 -1.59 8.79
C LYS A 44 5.15 -1.25 7.70
N LEU A 45 5.17 -0.01 7.18
CA LEU A 45 4.33 0.41 6.07
C LEU A 45 5.20 0.58 4.81
N PRO A 46 5.12 -0.34 3.82
CA PRO A 46 5.89 -0.21 2.60
C PRO A 46 5.38 0.98 1.78
N THR A 47 6.28 1.91 1.49
CA THR A 47 5.98 3.11 0.70
C THR A 47 6.97 3.29 -0.44
N ARG A 48 6.54 4.03 -1.47
CA ARG A 48 7.39 4.52 -2.56
C ARG A 48 7.16 5.99 -2.80
N VAL A 49 8.18 6.68 -3.28
CA VAL A 49 8.06 8.05 -3.80
C VAL A 49 7.92 7.99 -5.31
N ILE A 50 6.78 8.43 -5.83
CA ILE A 50 6.47 8.47 -7.27
C ILE A 50 6.06 9.91 -7.60
N ALA A 51 6.77 10.54 -8.54
CA ALA A 51 6.52 11.93 -8.93
C ALA A 51 6.46 12.92 -7.74
N GLY A 52 7.26 12.68 -6.70
CA GLY A 52 7.28 13.52 -5.48
C GLY A 52 6.19 13.19 -4.45
N HIS A 53 5.25 12.29 -4.76
CA HIS A 53 4.22 11.83 -3.83
C HIS A 53 4.65 10.55 -3.15
N ARG A 54 4.52 10.50 -1.81
CA ARG A 54 4.69 9.27 -1.03
C ARG A 54 3.40 8.46 -1.10
N LEU A 55 3.49 7.25 -1.62
CA LEU A 55 2.37 6.33 -1.79
C LEU A 55 2.65 5.01 -1.09
N VAL A 56 1.61 4.40 -0.53
CA VAL A 56 1.63 3.06 0.06
C VAL A 56 1.63 2.03 -1.06
N ASP A 57 2.59 1.11 -1.05
CA ASP A 57 2.60 -0.05 -1.94
C ASP A 57 1.68 -1.12 -1.35
N LEU A 58 0.43 -1.14 -1.83
CA LEU A 58 -0.62 -1.98 -1.26
C LEU A 58 -0.31 -3.47 -1.45
N ARG A 59 0.30 -3.83 -2.59
CA ARG A 59 0.71 -5.20 -2.86
C ARG A 59 1.77 -5.67 -1.87
N ALA A 60 2.79 -4.84 -1.61
CA ALA A 60 3.81 -5.16 -0.62
C ALA A 60 3.21 -5.27 0.79
N PHE A 61 2.29 -4.36 1.14
CA PHE A 61 1.59 -4.37 2.44
C PHE A 61 0.76 -5.65 2.64
N LEU A 62 -0.02 -6.05 1.64
CA LEU A 62 -0.85 -7.26 1.71
C LEU A 62 0.00 -8.54 1.71
N ARG A 63 1.11 -8.58 0.97
CA ARG A 63 2.04 -9.73 0.93
C ARG A 63 2.87 -9.90 2.19
N SER A 64 2.98 -8.85 3.02
CA SER A 64 3.69 -8.94 4.29
C SER A 64 2.94 -9.70 5.40
N ASP A 65 1.73 -10.23 5.13
CA ASP A 65 0.97 -11.13 6.02
C ASP A 65 0.87 -10.66 7.50
N GLY A 66 0.97 -9.35 7.76
CA GLY A 66 0.95 -8.81 9.13
C GLY A 66 2.01 -9.40 10.07
N LYS A 67 3.01 -10.14 9.56
CA LYS A 67 4.04 -10.77 10.39
C LYS A 67 5.31 -9.92 10.33
N PRO A 68 5.77 -9.37 11.47
CA PRO A 68 7.03 -8.66 11.51
C PRO A 68 8.14 -9.61 11.05
N LYS A 69 8.93 -9.15 10.08
CA LYS A 69 10.11 -9.86 9.59
C LYS A 69 11.13 -9.96 10.76
N PRO A 70 11.80 -11.11 10.95
CA PRO A 70 12.78 -11.28 12.03
C PRO A 70 13.99 -10.35 11.87
#